data_AF-A0A9Q1ETG0-F1
#
_entry.id   AF-A0A9Q1ETG0-F1
#
_cell.length_a   1.000
_cell.length_b   1.000
_cell.length_c   1.000
_cell.angle_alpha   90.00
_cell.angle_beta   90.00
_cell.angle_gamma   90.00
#
_symmetry.space_group_name_H-M   'P 1'
#
loop_
_entity.id
_entity.type
_entity.pdbx_description
1 polymer ?
#
loop_
_entity_poly.entity_id
_entity_poly.type
_entity_poly.pdbx_seq_one_letter_code
_entity_poly.pdbx_strand_id
1 'polypeptide(L)'
;MFNMNLPDEAITRYLGKYTRVLNNPMYRRDAYGFWNGHRVYEALLKESDAGFQGHLHPASERDVSEGEVRSGKQEALVKDIVREEVFSLQNGKTPGRDGIPKDLYAAFWEIMGEDLVDILNEAGKRGKMPSSMREGIIHLLFKKGIGTGIP
;
A
#
# COMPACT_ATOMS: atom_id res chain seq x y z
N MET A 1 -21.56 -6.41 -12.40
CA MET A 1 -21.99 -7.07 -11.16
C MET A 1 -20.80 -7.84 -10.63
N PHE A 2 -20.34 -7.57 -9.40
CA PHE A 2 -19.28 -8.32 -8.73
C PHE A 2 -19.48 -9.83 -8.91
N ASN A 3 -18.43 -10.57 -9.32
CA ASN A 3 -18.54 -12.04 -9.38
C ASN A 3 -18.51 -12.58 -7.95
N MET A 4 -19.70 -12.64 -7.36
CA MET A 4 -19.97 -13.13 -6.02
C MET A 4 -19.59 -14.61 -5.86
N ASN A 5 -19.46 -15.34 -6.97
CA ASN A 5 -19.16 -16.77 -6.97
C ASN A 5 -17.67 -17.08 -6.92
N LEU A 6 -16.78 -16.07 -6.93
CA LEU A 6 -15.35 -16.34 -6.79
C LEU A 6 -15.06 -16.77 -5.34
N PRO A 7 -14.64 -18.02 -5.08
CA PRO A 7 -14.52 -18.53 -3.73
C PRO A 7 -13.36 -17.85 -2.99
N ASP A 8 -13.53 -17.67 -1.69
CA ASP A 8 -12.55 -17.01 -0.83
C ASP A 8 -11.18 -17.71 -0.88
N GLU A 9 -11.15 -19.03 -1.05
CA GLU A 9 -9.92 -19.80 -1.22
C GLU A 9 -9.15 -19.41 -2.48
N ALA A 10 -9.83 -19.23 -3.61
CA ALA A 10 -9.18 -18.85 -4.87
C ALA A 10 -8.53 -17.47 -4.76
N ILE A 11 -9.21 -16.52 -4.10
CA ILE A 11 -8.69 -15.18 -3.84
C ILE A 11 -7.53 -15.25 -2.86
N THR A 12 -7.69 -15.98 -1.75
CA THR A 12 -6.64 -16.14 -0.74
C THR A 12 -5.38 -16.77 -1.35
N ARG A 13 -5.55 -17.76 -2.23
CA ARG A 13 -4.44 -18.39 -2.96
C ARG A 13 -3.77 -17.43 -3.94
N TYR A 14 -4.56 -16.61 -4.64
CA TYR A 14 -4.03 -15.58 -5.54
C TYR A 14 -3.24 -14.51 -4.78
N LEU A 15 -3.84 -13.91 -3.74
CA LEU A 15 -3.19 -12.93 -2.87
C LEU A 15 -1.98 -13.53 -2.16
N GLY A 16 -2.05 -14.81 -1.81
CA GLY A 16 -0.99 -15.59 -1.18
C GLY A 16 0.30 -15.68 -2.01
N LYS A 17 0.27 -15.37 -3.31
CA LYS A 17 1.48 -15.27 -4.13
C LYS A 17 2.35 -14.07 -3.76
N TYR A 18 1.73 -12.97 -3.32
CA TYR A 18 2.40 -11.68 -3.09
C TYR A 18 2.35 -11.24 -1.62
N THR A 19 1.35 -11.71 -0.89
CA THR A 19 1.03 -11.24 0.46
C THR A 19 0.79 -12.41 1.40
N ARG A 20 0.96 -12.16 2.70
CA ARG A 20 0.40 -12.95 3.77
C ARG A 20 -0.96 -12.34 4.13
N VAL A 21 -2.03 -13.06 3.84
CA VAL A 21 -3.37 -12.69 4.30
C VAL A 21 -3.40 -12.87 5.83
N LEU A 22 -3.69 -11.80 6.55
CA LEU A 22 -3.61 -11.76 8.02
C LEU A 22 -4.88 -12.31 8.68
N ASN A 23 -6.03 -12.06 8.06
CA ASN A 23 -7.35 -12.38 8.61
C ASN A 23 -8.25 -13.01 7.54
N ASN A 24 -9.29 -13.71 8.00
CA ASN A 24 -10.35 -14.19 7.11
C ASN A 24 -11.00 -13.01 6.35
N PRO A 25 -11.48 -13.23 5.12
CA PRO A 25 -12.15 -12.19 4.33
C PRO A 25 -13.29 -11.55 5.11
N MET A 26 -13.25 -10.22 5.20
CA MET A 26 -14.30 -9.45 5.83
C MET A 26 -15.37 -9.09 4.81
N TYR A 27 -16.62 -9.38 5.19
CA TYR A 27 -17.82 -9.03 4.43
C TYR A 27 -18.38 -7.73 4.99
N ARG A 28 -18.22 -6.61 4.25
CA ARG A 28 -18.68 -5.31 4.73
C ARG A 28 -20.21 -5.25 4.74
N ARG A 29 -20.77 -4.98 5.91
CA ARG A 29 -22.22 -4.87 6.10
C ARG A 29 -22.62 -3.40 6.23
N ASP A 30 -23.83 -3.08 5.80
CA ASP A 30 -24.44 -1.78 6.03
C ASP A 30 -24.92 -1.64 7.48
N ALA A 31 -25.52 -0.48 7.81
CA ALA A 31 -26.03 -0.19 9.14
C ALA A 31 -27.13 -1.17 9.61
N TYR A 32 -27.77 -1.90 8.70
CA TYR A 32 -28.82 -2.87 8.97
C TYR A 32 -28.30 -4.31 9.00
N GLY A 33 -26.99 -4.52 8.79
CA GLY A 33 -26.36 -5.84 8.79
C GLY A 33 -26.40 -6.57 7.45
N PHE A 34 -26.96 -5.95 6.40
CA PHE A 34 -26.94 -6.54 5.06
C PHE A 34 -25.56 -6.38 4.44
N TRP A 35 -25.07 -7.44 3.78
CA TRP A 35 -23.80 -7.37 3.09
C TRP A 35 -23.92 -6.47 1.85
N ASN A 36 -23.00 -5.52 1.72
CA ASN A 36 -23.02 -4.52 0.65
C ASN A 36 -22.32 -4.97 -0.64
N GLY A 37 -21.94 -6.24 -0.74
CA GLY A 37 -21.23 -6.80 -1.90
C GLY A 37 -19.71 -6.58 -1.90
N HIS A 38 -19.14 -5.89 -0.89
CA HIS A 38 -17.71 -5.63 -0.81
C HIS A 38 -17.03 -6.65 0.10
N ARG A 39 -15.95 -7.26 -0.41
CA ARG A 39 -15.02 -8.11 0.34
C ARG A 39 -13.71 -7.38 0.57
N VAL A 40 -13.19 -7.50 1.78
CA VAL A 40 -11.97 -6.81 2.23
C VAL A 40 -11.02 -7.83 2.83
N TYR A 41 -9.74 -7.74 2.45
CA TYR A 41 -8.67 -8.57 2.98
C TYR A 41 -7.64 -7.69 3.66
N GLU A 42 -7.18 -8.10 4.83
CA GLU A 42 -5.99 -7.54 5.45
C GLU A 42 -4.78 -8.35 5.00
N ALA A 43 -3.79 -7.67 4.44
CA ALA A 43 -2.66 -8.30 3.80
C ALA A 43 -1.35 -7.64 4.22
N LEU A 44 -0.33 -8.45 4.46
CA LEU A 44 1.04 -8.03 4.70
C LEU A 44 1.90 -8.44 3.50
N LEU A 45 2.68 -7.53 2.93
CA LEU A 45 3.56 -7.86 1.80
C LEU A 45 4.59 -8.94 2.18
N LYS A 46 4.82 -9.91 1.29
CA LYS A 46 5.84 -10.95 1.49
C LYS A 46 7.24 -10.42 1.16
N GLU A 47 8.21 -10.84 1.95
CA GLU A 47 9.63 -10.56 1.72
C GLU A 47 10.17 -11.40 0.56
N SER A 48 11.03 -10.80 -0.26
CA SER A 48 11.72 -11.45 -1.39
C SER A 48 12.90 -10.61 -1.86
N ASP A 49 14.07 -11.23 -1.95
CA ASP A 49 15.30 -10.60 -2.47
C ASP A 49 15.20 -10.25 -3.97
N ALA A 50 14.30 -10.90 -4.71
CA ALA A 50 14.00 -10.63 -6.11
C ALA A 50 12.83 -9.62 -6.30
N GLY A 51 12.27 -9.13 -5.20
CA GLY A 51 11.16 -8.19 -5.18
C GLY A 51 11.62 -6.74 -5.04
N PHE A 52 10.75 -5.80 -5.41
CA PHE A 52 11.02 -4.37 -5.25
C PHE A 52 11.16 -4.00 -3.76
N GLN A 53 12.25 -3.31 -3.39
CA GLN A 53 12.60 -2.98 -2.00
C GLN A 53 12.59 -4.20 -1.05
N GLY A 54 12.99 -5.39 -1.55
CA GLY A 54 13.00 -6.62 -0.77
C GLY A 54 11.62 -7.25 -0.55
N HIS A 55 10.60 -6.84 -1.32
CA HIS A 55 9.23 -7.34 -1.21
C HIS A 55 8.62 -7.75 -2.56
N LEU A 56 7.85 -8.84 -2.56
CA LEU A 56 7.10 -9.30 -3.73
C LEU A 56 5.93 -8.34 -4.02
N HIS A 57 6.11 -7.47 -5.01
CA HIS A 57 5.06 -6.60 -5.54
C HIS A 57 4.50 -7.20 -6.84
N PRO A 58 3.18 -7.16 -7.11
CA PRO A 58 2.66 -7.40 -8.45
C PRO A 58 3.30 -6.40 -9.43
N ALA A 59 3.68 -6.78 -10.65
CA ALA A 59 4.41 -5.90 -11.57
C ALA A 59 3.68 -4.54 -11.73
N SER A 60 4.19 -3.50 -11.06
CA SER A 60 3.83 -2.12 -11.33
C SER A 60 4.93 -1.58 -12.21
N GLU A 61 4.61 -1.27 -13.47
CA GLU A 61 5.52 -0.79 -14.51
C GLU A 61 6.10 0.62 -14.24
N ARG A 62 6.22 1.03 -12.98
CA ARG A 62 6.89 2.27 -12.59
C ARG A 62 8.18 1.94 -11.88
N ASP A 63 9.25 1.95 -12.66
CA ASP A 63 10.61 1.96 -12.15
C ASP A 63 10.83 3.26 -11.36
N VAL A 64 11.02 3.13 -10.05
CA VAL A 64 11.57 4.23 -9.24
C VAL A 64 13.08 4.14 -9.38
N SER A 65 13.68 5.12 -10.04
CA SER A 65 15.13 5.20 -10.23
C SER A 65 15.83 5.26 -8.86
N GLU A 66 16.76 4.34 -8.61
CA GLU A 66 17.61 4.32 -7.42
C GLU A 66 18.45 5.61 -7.35
N GLY A 67 18.19 6.45 -6.35
CA GLY A 67 19.00 7.63 -6.05
C GLY A 67 20.09 7.31 -5.03
N GLU A 68 21.35 7.53 -5.39
CA GLU A 68 22.50 7.39 -4.48
C GLU A 68 22.56 8.54 -3.45
N VAL A 69 22.81 8.20 -2.18
CA VAL A 69 22.76 9.13 -1.04
C VAL A 69 24.20 9.35 -0.48
N ARG A 70 24.75 10.59 -0.54
CA ARG A 70 26.10 10.97 -0.05
C ARG A 70 26.08 11.91 1.18
N SER A 71 26.60 11.39 2.30
CA SER A 71 26.51 11.88 3.68
C SER A 71 27.14 13.26 3.96
N GLY A 72 26.42 14.12 4.70
CA GLY A 72 27.01 15.25 5.44
C GLY A 72 26.22 16.57 5.40
N LYS A 73 25.67 16.94 4.24
CA LYS A 73 24.72 18.08 4.05
C LYS A 73 23.26 17.60 3.89
N GLN A 74 23.01 16.35 4.24
CA GLN A 74 22.00 15.56 3.55
C GLN A 74 20.65 15.53 4.23
N GLU A 75 20.55 15.74 5.54
CA GLU A 75 19.26 15.66 6.25
C GLU A 75 18.28 16.76 5.82
N ALA A 76 18.75 18.01 5.68
CA ALA A 76 17.92 19.11 5.16
C ALA A 76 17.50 18.87 3.71
N LEU A 77 18.44 18.41 2.86
CA LEU A 77 18.16 18.07 1.46
C LEU A 77 17.17 16.90 1.33
N VAL A 78 17.25 15.90 2.20
CA VAL A 78 16.32 14.77 2.22
C VAL A 78 14.93 15.22 2.67
N LYS A 79 14.84 16.08 3.69
CA LYS A 79 13.55 16.64 4.14
C LYS A 79 12.87 17.42 3.02
N ASP A 80 13.62 18.23 2.26
CA ASP A 80 13.10 18.98 1.12
C ASP A 80 12.67 18.05 -0.03
N ILE A 81 13.45 17.01 -0.35
CA ILE A 81 13.09 16.01 -1.37
C ILE A 81 11.80 15.28 -0.97
N VAL A 82 11.73 14.77 0.27
CA VAL A 82 10.53 14.07 0.76
C VAL A 82 9.33 15.00 0.76
N ARG A 83 9.51 16.29 1.11
CA ARG A 83 8.45 17.31 1.04
C ARG A 83 7.93 17.44 -0.39
N GLU A 84 8.81 17.71 -1.35
CA GLU A 84 8.42 17.88 -2.76
C GLU A 84 7.69 16.64 -3.28
N GLU A 85 8.18 15.44 -2.96
CA GLU A 85 7.53 14.18 -3.33
C GLU A 85 6.13 14.03 -2.71
N VAL A 86 5.98 14.28 -1.40
CA VAL A 86 4.67 14.21 -0.73
C VAL A 86 3.68 15.20 -1.35
N PHE A 87 4.14 16.38 -1.73
CA PHE A 87 3.32 17.41 -2.35
C PHE A 87 2.97 17.07 -3.81
N SER A 88 3.85 16.35 -4.53
CA SER A 88 3.62 15.89 -5.91
C SER A 88 2.66 14.69 -6.01
N LEU A 89 2.46 13.93 -4.93
CA LEU A 89 1.52 12.81 -4.90
C LEU A 89 0.10 13.23 -5.28
N GLN A 90 -0.66 12.31 -5.87
CA GLN A 90 -2.06 12.56 -6.21
C GLN A 90 -2.95 12.58 -4.94
N ASN A 91 -3.85 13.55 -4.82
CA ASN A 91 -4.85 13.62 -3.74
C ASN A 91 -5.93 12.54 -3.93
N GLY A 92 -6.69 12.27 -2.86
CA GLY A 92 -7.84 11.37 -2.91
C GLY A 92 -7.48 9.89 -3.10
N LYS A 93 -6.22 9.51 -2.86
CA LYS A 93 -5.81 8.10 -2.72
C LYS A 93 -6.27 7.57 -1.37
N THR A 94 -6.59 6.27 -1.35
CA THR A 94 -6.94 5.57 -0.11
C THR A 94 -5.74 5.62 0.85
N PRO A 95 -5.94 6.04 2.12
CA PRO A 95 -4.86 6.04 3.11
C PRO A 95 -4.37 4.62 3.40
N GLY A 96 -3.20 4.52 4.01
CA GLY A 96 -2.68 3.26 4.53
C GLY A 96 -3.50 2.72 5.69
N ARG A 97 -3.00 1.66 6.35
CA ARG A 97 -3.64 1.08 7.54
C ARG A 97 -3.74 2.08 8.70
N ASP A 98 -2.84 3.05 8.75
CA ASP A 98 -2.82 4.15 9.71
C ASP A 98 -3.98 5.15 9.54
N GLY A 99 -4.68 5.13 8.40
CA GLY A 99 -5.74 6.07 8.10
C GLY A 99 -5.26 7.48 7.77
N ILE A 100 -3.95 7.67 7.57
CA ILE A 100 -3.35 8.99 7.30
C ILE A 100 -3.28 9.21 5.78
N PRO A 101 -4.07 10.13 5.21
CA PRO A 101 -3.97 10.46 3.79
C PRO A 101 -2.79 11.40 3.54
N LYS A 102 -2.30 11.42 2.30
CA LYS A 102 -1.23 12.34 1.89
C LYS A 102 -1.58 13.82 2.13
N ASP A 103 -2.86 14.16 2.03
CA ASP A 103 -3.36 15.53 2.25
C ASP A 103 -3.16 15.98 3.71
N LEU A 104 -3.17 15.03 4.67
CA LEU A 104 -2.86 15.32 6.07
C LEU A 104 -1.37 15.60 6.25
N TYR A 105 -0.50 14.81 5.61
CA TYR A 105 0.94 15.08 5.61
C TYR A 105 1.28 16.46 5.02
N ALA A 106 0.63 16.84 3.92
CA ALA A 106 0.84 18.15 3.31
C ALA A 106 0.33 19.30 4.20
N ALA A 107 -0.86 19.16 4.80
CA ALA A 107 -1.46 20.17 5.65
C ALA A 107 -0.68 20.39 6.97
N PHE A 108 -0.11 19.32 7.52
CA PHE A 108 0.58 19.34 8.82
C PHE A 108 2.08 19.01 8.67
N TRP A 109 2.69 19.39 7.54
CA TRP A 109 4.09 19.06 7.24
C TRP A 109 5.05 19.54 8.32
N GLU A 110 4.84 20.74 8.85
CA GLU A 110 5.68 21.32 9.90
C GLU A 110 5.62 20.55 11.23
N ILE A 111 4.63 19.67 11.41
CA ILE A 111 4.46 18.82 12.60
C ILE A 111 4.89 17.39 12.30
N MET A 112 4.43 16.79 11.20
CA MET A 112 4.62 15.36 10.90
C MET A 112 5.75 15.05 9.92
N GLY A 113 6.28 16.06 9.22
CA GLY A 113 7.26 15.85 8.16
C GLY A 113 8.59 15.30 8.67
N GLU A 114 8.98 15.67 9.88
CA GLU A 114 10.21 15.19 10.51
C GLU A 114 10.13 13.69 10.84
N ASP A 115 9.06 13.27 11.50
CA ASP A 115 8.83 11.85 11.82
C ASP A 115 8.80 10.98 10.55
N LEU A 116 8.17 11.48 9.48
CA LEU A 116 8.13 10.76 8.20
C LEU A 116 9.52 10.60 7.60
N VAL A 117 10.33 11.66 7.59
CA VAL A 117 11.71 11.62 7.08
C VAL A 117 12.56 10.64 7.89
N ASP A 118 12.42 10.63 9.21
CA ASP A 118 13.16 9.71 10.08
C ASP A 118 12.80 8.25 9.83
N ILE A 119 11.50 7.96 9.66
CA ILE A 119 11.02 6.62 9.31
C ILE A 119 11.59 6.17 7.96
N LEU A 120 11.60 7.04 6.94
CA LEU A 120 12.13 6.71 5.62
C LEU A 120 13.65 6.53 5.62
N ASN A 121 14.37 7.37 6.37
CA ASN A 121 15.81 7.25 6.55
C ASN A 121 16.19 5.95 7.25
N GLU A 122 15.44 5.57 8.28
CA GLU A 122 15.63 4.29 8.95
C GLU A 122 15.35 3.13 8.00
N ALA A 123 14.24 3.19 7.27
CA ALA A 123 13.88 2.15 6.33
C ALA A 123 14.95 1.96 5.25
N GLY A 124 15.55 3.05 4.76
CA GLY A 124 16.70 3.03 3.86
C GLY A 124 17.93 2.36 4.49
N LYS A 125 18.25 2.65 5.76
CA LYS A 125 19.36 2.00 6.49
C LYS A 125 19.12 0.51 6.72
N ARG A 126 17.88 0.11 7.02
CA ARG A 126 17.50 -1.29 7.26
C ARG A 126 17.23 -2.07 5.97
N GLY A 127 17.12 -1.38 4.84
CA GLY A 127 16.70 -1.95 3.56
C GLY A 127 15.26 -2.46 3.56
N LYS A 128 14.42 -2.05 4.52
CA LYS A 128 13.03 -2.52 4.65
C LYS A 128 12.14 -1.49 5.33
N MET A 129 10.89 -1.40 4.87
CA MET A 129 9.88 -0.53 5.48
C MET A 129 9.35 -1.11 6.81
N PRO A 130 8.90 -0.24 7.75
CA PRO A 130 8.20 -0.69 8.96
C PRO A 130 6.99 -1.57 8.64
N SER A 131 6.66 -2.51 9.51
CA SER A 131 5.53 -3.44 9.28
C SER A 131 4.21 -2.70 9.06
N SER A 132 3.94 -1.62 9.78
CA SER A 132 2.71 -0.81 9.61
C SER A 132 2.56 -0.22 8.21
N MET A 133 3.67 0.11 7.53
CA MET A 133 3.69 0.62 6.16
C MET A 133 3.70 -0.50 5.10
N ARG A 134 3.85 -1.76 5.52
CA ARG A 134 3.78 -2.95 4.66
C ARG A 134 2.44 -3.68 4.73
N GLU A 135 1.57 -3.23 5.62
CA GLU A 135 0.22 -3.75 5.79
C GLU A 135 -0.75 -2.91 4.95
N GLY A 136 -1.59 -3.61 4.19
CA GLY A 136 -2.57 -3.00 3.30
C GLY A 136 -3.95 -3.62 3.48
N ILE A 137 -4.96 -2.79 3.25
CA ILE A 137 -6.34 -3.21 3.13
C ILE A 137 -6.66 -3.37 1.64
N ILE A 138 -6.91 -4.60 1.21
CA ILE A 138 -7.24 -4.92 -0.18
C ILE A 138 -8.76 -4.96 -0.32
N HIS A 139 -9.30 -4.00 -1.06
CA HIS A 139 -10.70 -3.99 -1.47
C HIS A 139 -10.86 -4.67 -2.83
N LEU A 140 -11.71 -5.71 -2.90
CA LEU A 140 -12.06 -6.29 -4.19
C LEU A 140 -13.09 -5.41 -4.89
N LEU A 141 -12.64 -4.73 -5.96
CA LEU A 141 -13.50 -3.93 -6.80
C LEU A 141 -13.89 -4.71 -8.05
N PHE A 142 -15.18 -4.67 -8.39
CA PHE A 142 -15.64 -5.24 -9.64
C PHE A 142 -15.29 -4.33 -10.83
N LYS A 143 -14.58 -4.88 -11.81
CA LYS A 143 -14.38 -4.22 -13.10
C LYS A 143 -15.48 -4.64 -14.07
N LYS A 144 -16.36 -3.70 -14.45
CA LYS A 144 -17.41 -3.93 -15.47
C LYS A 144 -16.76 -4.00 -16.86
N GLY A 145 -17.15 -4.99 -17.68
CA GLY A 145 -16.85 -5.00 -19.12
C GLY A 145 -15.66 -5.83 -19.59
N ILE A 146 -14.97 -6.56 -18.71
CA ILE A 146 -14.09 -7.65 -19.17
C ILE A 146 -15.00 -8.86 -19.32
N GLY A 147 -15.33 -9.22 -20.57
CA GLY A 147 -15.98 -10.48 -20.88
C GLY A 147 -15.15 -11.59 -20.25
N THR A 148 -15.67 -12.18 -19.18
CA THR A 148 -15.05 -13.33 -18.54
C THR A 148 -15.24 -14.48 -19.52
N GLY A 149 -14.29 -14.66 -20.44
CA GLY A 149 -14.08 -15.87 -21.20
C GLY A 149 -13.63 -16.99 -20.26
N ILE A 150 -14.49 -17.29 -19.29
CA ILE A 150 -14.48 -18.57 -18.60
C ILE A 150 -15.26 -19.47 -19.57
N PRO A 151 -14.63 -20.51 -20.14
CA PRO A 151 -15.35 -21.46 -21.00
C PRO A 151 -16.54 -22.08 -20.28
#